data_AF-A0A831YAK2-F1
#
_entry.id   AF-A0A831YAK2-F1
#
_cell.length_a   1.000
_cell.length_b   1.000
_cell.length_c   1.000
_cell.angle_alpha   90.00
_cell.angle_beta   90.00
_cell.angle_gamma   90.00
#
_symmetry.space_group_name_H-M   'P 1'
#
loop_
_entity.id
_entity.type
_entity.pdbx_description
1 polymer ?
#
loop_
_entity_poly.entity_id
_entity_poly.type
_entity_poly.pdbx_seq_one_letter_code
_entity_poly.pdbx_strand_id
1 'polypeptide(L)'
;MKDEVDIQIYETDNGKLPYLQWESKLNRKARAVITARLVRIRMGNFGDCKSIQGVKGIYELRIHFESGYRIYFGKYKNEIVLLLLGGGKGSQKRDILKANQYWQNYLESQKR
;
A
#
# COMPACT_ATOMS: atom_id res chain seq x y z
N MET A 1 19.00 -4.20 -15.88
CA MET A 1 18.90 -4.02 -14.42
C MET A 1 17.43 -4.11 -14.06
N LYS A 2 17.06 -4.93 -13.06
CA LYS A 2 15.71 -4.83 -12.50
C LYS A 2 15.73 -3.56 -11.63
N ASP A 3 14.85 -2.62 -11.93
CA ASP A 3 14.69 -1.43 -11.09
C ASP A 3 14.21 -1.90 -9.71
N GLU A 4 15.11 -1.89 -8.74
CA GLU A 4 14.74 -2.15 -7.35
C GLU A 4 13.84 -1.02 -6.87
N VAL A 5 12.71 -1.40 -6.29
CA VAL A 5 11.72 -0.47 -5.78
C VAL A 5 11.88 -0.41 -4.27
N ASP A 6 12.09 0.78 -3.74
CA ASP A 6 12.08 1.00 -2.31
C ASP A 6 10.64 0.93 -1.79
N ILE A 7 10.44 0.20 -0.68
CA ILE A 7 9.13 0.11 -0.03
C ILE A 7 9.21 0.83 1.30
N GLN A 8 8.47 1.91 1.39
CA GLN A 8 8.33 2.75 2.58
C GLN A 8 6.94 2.61 3.17
N ILE A 9 6.80 2.97 4.44
CA ILE A 9 5.52 2.95 5.16
C ILE A 9 5.14 4.40 5.42
N TYR A 10 3.91 4.75 5.07
CA TYR A 10 3.38 6.08 5.38
C TYR A 10 3.19 6.25 6.88
N GLU A 11 3.69 7.38 7.38
CA GLU A 11 3.47 7.88 8.72
C GLU A 11 2.59 9.13 8.66
N THR A 12 1.55 9.19 9.49
CA THR A 12 0.70 10.37 9.61
C THR A 12 1.39 11.46 10.44
N ASP A 13 0.91 12.70 10.35
CA ASP A 13 1.45 13.84 11.13
C ASP A 13 1.44 13.64 12.66
N ASN A 14 0.63 12.70 13.16
CA ASN A 14 0.57 12.32 14.57
C ASN A 14 1.29 10.99 14.89
N GLY A 15 2.20 10.55 14.03
CA GLY A 15 3.08 9.40 14.26
C GLY A 15 2.42 8.02 14.14
N LYS A 16 1.26 7.91 13.50
CA LYS A 16 0.62 6.62 13.26
C LYS A 16 1.14 6.02 11.96
N LEU A 17 1.28 4.69 11.96
CA LEU A 17 1.68 3.90 10.80
C LEU A 17 0.48 3.04 10.35
N PRO A 18 -0.44 3.55 9.51
CA PRO A 18 -1.75 2.91 9.29
C PRO A 18 -1.65 1.51 8.67
N TYR A 19 -0.68 1.31 7.78
CA TYR A 19 -0.38 -0.03 7.23
C TYR A 19 0.00 -1.02 8.34
N LEU A 20 0.95 -0.68 9.21
CA LEU A 20 1.41 -1.57 10.28
C LEU A 20 0.31 -1.82 11.33
N GLN A 21 -0.51 -0.81 11.63
CA GLN A 21 -1.66 -0.97 12.53
C GLN A 21 -2.71 -1.93 11.98
N TRP A 22 -2.85 -2.04 10.66
CA TRP A 22 -3.70 -3.03 10.02
C TRP A 22 -3.01 -4.40 10.00
N GLU A 23 -1.75 -4.47 9.58
CA GLU A 23 -0.99 -5.71 9.45
C GLU A 23 -0.84 -6.46 10.80
N SER A 24 -0.69 -5.72 11.90
CA SER A 24 -0.57 -6.27 13.25
C SER A 24 -1.81 -7.07 13.69
N LYS A 25 -2.98 -6.81 13.09
CA LYS A 25 -4.24 -7.51 13.36
C LYS A 25 -4.38 -8.81 12.55
N LEU A 26 -3.46 -9.08 11.64
CA LEU A 26 -3.53 -10.24 10.75
C LEU A 26 -2.93 -11.49 11.40
N ASN A 27 -3.52 -12.63 11.07
CA ASN A 27 -2.96 -13.93 11.46
C ASN A 27 -1.59 -14.16 10.80
N ARG A 28 -0.83 -15.14 11.31
CA ARG A 28 0.55 -15.43 10.85
C ARG A 28 0.60 -15.79 9.36
N LYS A 29 -0.39 -16.53 8.84
CA LYS A 29 -0.43 -16.96 7.45
C LYS A 29 -0.63 -15.78 6.51
N ALA A 30 -1.60 -14.91 6.83
CA ALA A 30 -1.87 -13.69 6.08
C ALA A 30 -0.64 -12.77 6.02
N ARG A 31 0.04 -12.55 7.15
CA ARG A 31 1.29 -11.76 7.18
C ARG A 31 2.36 -12.36 6.28
N ALA A 32 2.61 -13.68 6.36
CA ALA A 32 3.61 -14.33 5.51
C ALA A 32 3.30 -14.18 4.00
N VAL A 33 2.03 -14.32 3.61
CA VAL A 33 1.60 -14.12 2.22
C VAL A 33 1.84 -12.67 1.78
N ILE A 34 1.48 -11.69 2.62
CA ILE A 34 1.68 -10.27 2.33
C ILE A 34 3.16 -9.93 2.22
N THR A 35 4.00 -10.35 3.19
CA THR A 35 5.44 -10.13 3.15
C THR A 35 6.06 -10.70 1.87
N ALA A 36 5.70 -11.93 1.49
CA ALA A 36 6.18 -12.54 0.25
C ALA A 36 5.78 -11.74 -1.00
N ARG A 37 4.58 -11.11 -0.99
CA ARG A 37 4.15 -10.22 -2.08
C ARG A 37 4.93 -8.91 -2.10
N LEU A 38 5.22 -8.30 -0.95
CA LEU A 38 6.02 -7.08 -0.87
C LEU A 38 7.47 -7.31 -1.32
N VAL A 39 8.07 -8.46 -1.00
CA VAL A 39 9.40 -8.84 -1.51
C VAL A 39 9.43 -8.89 -3.04
N ARG A 40 8.37 -9.41 -3.67
CA ARG A 40 8.27 -9.42 -5.14
C ARG A 40 8.16 -8.00 -5.71
N ILE A 41 7.42 -7.12 -5.05
CA ILE A 41 7.31 -5.70 -5.45
C ILE A 41 8.67 -5.01 -5.39
N ARG A 42 9.48 -5.24 -4.35
CA ARG A 42 10.84 -4.70 -4.25
C ARG A 42 11.71 -5.08 -5.46
N MET A 43 11.48 -6.26 -6.02
CA MET A 43 12.16 -6.74 -7.23
C MET A 43 11.49 -6.29 -8.55
N GLY A 44 10.60 -5.30 -8.49
CA GLY A 44 9.86 -4.78 -9.64
C GLY A 44 8.65 -5.62 -10.07
N ASN A 45 8.31 -6.71 -9.37
CA ASN A 45 7.20 -7.60 -9.71
C ASN A 45 5.93 -7.29 -8.90
N PHE A 46 5.08 -6.45 -9.48
CA PHE A 46 3.81 -6.04 -8.86
C PHE A 46 2.71 -7.10 -8.92
N GLY A 47 2.70 -7.96 -9.95
CA GLY A 47 1.64 -8.94 -10.21
C GLY A 47 0.24 -8.32 -10.26
N ASP A 48 -0.74 -8.85 -9.50
CA ASP A 48 -2.13 -8.35 -9.53
C ASP A 48 -2.27 -7.01 -8.80
N CYS A 49 -1.94 -5.95 -9.52
CA CYS A 49 -1.99 -4.56 -9.08
C CYS A 49 -2.82 -3.73 -10.05
N LYS A 50 -3.63 -2.80 -9.54
CA LYS A 50 -4.43 -1.87 -10.35
C LYS A 50 -4.28 -0.44 -9.86
N SER A 51 -4.27 0.52 -10.78
CA SER A 51 -4.47 1.93 -10.42
C SER A 51 -5.90 2.15 -9.92
N ILE A 52 -6.07 2.99 -8.90
CA ILE A 52 -7.40 3.40 -8.45
C ILE A 52 -7.97 4.44 -9.43
N GLN A 53 -9.14 4.16 -9.99
CA GLN A 53 -9.80 5.08 -10.92
C GLN A 53 -10.17 6.40 -10.21
N GLY A 54 -9.93 7.52 -10.89
CA GLY A 54 -10.23 8.86 -10.36
C GLY A 54 -9.22 9.37 -9.33
N VAL A 55 -8.18 8.60 -8.97
CA VAL A 55 -7.15 9.04 -8.01
C VAL A 55 -5.76 8.81 -8.58
N LYS A 56 -5.07 9.92 -8.90
CA LYS A 56 -3.74 9.85 -9.55
C LYS A 56 -2.67 9.37 -8.57
N GLY A 57 -1.87 8.39 -9.02
CA GLY A 57 -0.69 7.91 -8.30
C GLY A 57 -0.96 6.87 -7.22
N ILE A 58 -2.22 6.48 -7.01
CA ILE A 58 -2.60 5.43 -6.05
C ILE A 58 -2.93 4.13 -6.75
N TYR A 59 -2.45 3.06 -6.15
CA TYR A 59 -2.59 1.70 -6.64
C TYR A 59 -3.10 0.78 -5.52
N GLU A 60 -3.73 -0.31 -5.93
CA GLU A 60 -4.19 -1.38 -5.06
C GLU A 60 -3.53 -2.70 -5.49
N LEU A 61 -2.81 -3.32 -4.57
CA LEU A 61 -2.36 -4.70 -4.68
C LEU A 61 -3.48 -5.63 -4.19
N ARG A 62 -3.89 -6.58 -5.03
CA ARG A 62 -4.97 -7.52 -4.72
C ARG A 62 -4.39 -8.87 -4.37
N ILE A 63 -4.66 -9.34 -3.16
CA ILE A 63 -4.18 -10.62 -2.65
C ILE A 63 -5.39 -11.51 -2.41
N HIS A 64 -5.56 -12.53 -3.24
CA HIS A 64 -6.64 -13.52 -3.14
C HIS A 64 -6.26 -14.63 -2.16
N PHE A 65 -6.16 -14.28 -0.88
CA PHE A 65 -5.93 -15.21 0.22
C PHE A 65 -7.00 -14.99 1.28
N GLU A 66 -7.62 -16.08 1.75
CA GLU A 66 -8.75 -16.05 2.68
C GLU A 66 -9.87 -15.08 2.21
N SER A 67 -10.22 -14.09 3.02
CA SER A 67 -11.27 -13.10 2.74
C SER A 67 -10.91 -12.10 1.62
N GLY A 68 -9.67 -12.14 1.14
CA GLY A 68 -9.15 -11.25 0.11
C GLY A 68 -8.66 -9.93 0.70
N TYR A 69 -7.34 -9.74 0.69
CA TYR A 69 -6.69 -8.53 1.18
C TYR A 69 -6.39 -7.55 0.06
N ARG A 70 -6.34 -6.27 0.43
CA ARG A 70 -5.99 -5.14 -0.42
C ARG A 70 -4.93 -4.31 0.28
N ILE A 71 -3.85 -4.00 -0.43
CA ILE A 71 -2.84 -3.05 0.06
C ILE A 71 -2.86 -1.86 -0.87
N TYR A 72 -3.13 -0.69 -0.29
CA TYR A 72 -3.18 0.58 -1.00
C TYR A 72 -1.83 1.26 -0.86
N PHE A 73 -1.26 1.70 -1.98
CA PHE A 73 0.04 2.33 -1.99
C PHE A 73 0.12 3.45 -3.03
N GLY A 74 0.93 4.46 -2.72
CA GLY A 74 1.33 5.50 -3.68
C GLY A 74 2.61 5.10 -4.40
N LYS A 75 2.77 5.53 -5.66
CA LYS A 75 4.07 5.49 -6.35
C LYS A 75 4.65 6.90 -6.46
N TYR A 76 5.85 7.10 -5.94
CA TYR A 76 6.56 8.37 -6.02
C TYR A 76 7.85 8.21 -6.83
N LYS A 77 8.07 9.10 -7.82
CA LYS A 77 9.24 9.13 -8.72
C LYS A 77 9.61 7.78 -9.36
N ASN A 78 8.65 6.86 -9.54
CA ASN A 78 8.83 5.48 -10.03
C ASN A 78 9.75 4.56 -9.20
N GLU A 79 10.43 5.08 -8.18
CA GLU A 79 11.39 4.34 -7.34
C GLU A 79 10.79 3.93 -6.00
N ILE A 80 9.80 4.67 -5.50
CA ILE A 80 9.24 4.47 -4.16
C ILE A 80 7.80 3.94 -4.25
N VAL A 81 7.55 2.84 -3.56
CA VAL A 81 6.22 2.34 -3.21
C VAL A 81 5.95 2.67 -1.75
N LEU A 82 5.06 3.62 -1.52
CA LEU A 82 4.66 4.05 -0.19
C LEU A 82 3.40 3.30 0.25
N LEU A 83 3.51 2.39 1.21
CA LEU A 83 2.37 1.66 1.77
C LEU A 83 1.53 2.60 2.64
N LEU A 84 0.30 2.87 2.18
CA LEU A 84 -0.61 3.83 2.82
C LEU A 84 -1.51 3.14 3.85
N LEU A 85 -2.13 2.03 3.43
CA LEU A 85 -3.15 1.33 4.19
C LEU A 85 -3.29 -0.10 3.69
N GLY A 86 -3.73 -1.00 4.56
CA GLY A 86 -4.27 -2.29 4.13
C GLY A 86 -5.72 -2.46 4.57
N GLY A 87 -6.41 -3.37 3.89
CA GLY A 87 -7.83 -3.61 4.08
C GLY A 87 -8.27 -4.95 3.51
N GLY A 88 -9.58 -5.20 3.59
CA GLY A 88 -10.23 -6.36 2.98
C GLY A 88 -11.23 -5.95 1.91
N LYS A 89 -11.76 -6.92 1.16
CA LYS A 89 -12.77 -6.67 0.11
C LYS A 89 -13.96 -5.84 0.61
N GLY A 90 -14.45 -6.10 1.82
CA GLY A 90 -15.62 -5.42 2.40
C GLY A 90 -15.39 -3.95 2.80
N SER A 91 -14.13 -3.52 2.93
CA SER A 91 -13.77 -2.15 3.35
C SER A 91 -13.23 -1.28 2.21
N GLN A 92 -13.15 -1.78 0.98
CA GLN A 92 -12.47 -1.14 -0.14
C GLN A 92 -12.87 0.33 -0.35
N LYS A 93 -14.17 0.67 -0.35
CA LYS A 93 -14.62 2.06 -0.57
C LYS A 93 -14.05 3.04 0.46
N ARG A 94 -14.13 2.70 1.76
CA ARG A 94 -13.62 3.55 2.84
C ARG A 94 -12.09 3.59 2.85
N ASP A 95 -11.45 2.49 2.47
CA ASP A 95 -10.00 2.38 2.48
C ASP A 95 -9.39 3.20 1.32
N ILE A 96 -10.03 3.25 0.15
CA ILE A 96 -9.65 4.13 -0.96
C ILE A 96 -9.71 5.60 -0.57
N LEU A 97 -10.76 6.04 0.14
CA LEU A 97 -10.89 7.42 0.59
C LEU A 97 -9.74 7.80 1.54
N LYS A 98 -9.41 6.93 2.50
CA LYS A 98 -8.29 7.13 3.43
C LYS A 98 -6.94 7.10 2.72
N ALA A 99 -6.73 6.14 1.81
CA ALA A 99 -5.51 6.06 1.02
C ALA A 99 -5.31 7.35 0.19
N ASN A 100 -6.37 7.90 -0.40
CA ASN A 100 -6.30 9.18 -1.09
C ASN A 100 -5.86 10.31 -0.16
N GLN A 101 -6.47 10.43 1.01
CA GLN A 101 -6.08 11.43 2.00
C GLN A 101 -4.59 11.30 2.38
N TYR A 102 -4.15 10.10 2.74
CA TYR A 102 -2.75 9.83 3.13
C TYR A 102 -1.77 10.13 2.00
N TRP A 103 -2.15 9.84 0.77
CA TRP A 103 -1.32 10.15 -0.39
C TRP A 103 -1.18 11.65 -0.63
N GLN A 104 -2.27 12.43 -0.52
CA GLN A 104 -2.18 13.89 -0.64
C GLN A 104 -1.30 14.49 0.46
N ASN A 105 -1.48 14.08 1.71
CA ASN A 105 -0.65 14.53 2.83
C ASN A 105 0.83 14.22 2.58
N TYR A 106 1.15 13.01 2.12
CA TYR A 106 2.53 12.66 1.76
C TYR A 106 3.06 13.59 0.66
N LEU A 107 2.32 13.78 -0.44
CA LEU A 107 2.74 14.65 -1.53
C LEU A 107 2.96 16.11 -1.09
N GLU A 108 2.16 16.61 -0.16
CA GLU A 108 2.35 17.93 0.44
C GLU A 108 3.62 18.01 1.29
N SER A 109 3.91 16.95 2.06
CA SER A 109 5.14 16.88 2.87
C SER A 109 6.42 16.91 2.02
N GLN A 110 6.39 16.37 0.79
CA GLN A 110 7.54 16.34 -0.12
C GLN A 110 7.80 17.67 -0.84
N LYS A 111 6.92 18.67 -0.71
CA LYS A 111 7.07 20.00 -1.32
C LYS A 111 7.73 21.03 -0.39
N ARG A 112 7.88 20.67 0.89
CA ARG A 112 8.53 21.50 1.90
C ARG A 112 10.03 21.30 1.84
#